data_AF-A0A931AVN6-F1
#
_entry.id   AF-A0A931AVN6-F1
#
_cell.length_a   1.000
_cell.length_b   1.000
_cell.length_c   1.000
_cell.angle_alpha   90.00
_cell.angle_beta   90.00
_cell.angle_gamma   90.00
#
_symmetry.space_group_name_H-M   'P 1'
#
loop_
_entity.id
_entity.type
_entity.pdbx_description
1 polymer ?
#
loop_
_entity_poly.entity_id
_entity_poly.type
_entity_poly.pdbx_seq_one_letter_code
_entity_poly.pdbx_strand_id
1 'polypeptide(L)'
;MNFLIVLKDKIIDRSAFLYVQLNEDKTLLHFSPEFHLEGQTLGEIYYTEGLDALLLFFNKELGLPVKEYLELSLNSWNKVVMELFPSGLKIKEKGQLLHLSTSDLQEQMRYKVDEQDSFSIFQRQQKILKSFLNEIGKKRNLLKTTQLLKRHPEFLHTSIPFTQLLSLIRSFIRLKEIPSKKLTLPLDNTFRVVKREQEKKVIVIDFTKNRNVLHRLIMEKAN
;
A
#
# COMPACT_ATOMS: atom_id res chain seq x y z
N MET A 1 -2.89 11.12 -11.09
CA MET A 1 -2.49 11.62 -9.75
C MET A 1 -1.58 10.61 -9.10
N ASN A 2 -0.54 11.07 -8.41
CA ASN A 2 0.43 10.22 -7.70
C ASN A 2 0.30 10.47 -6.20
N PHE A 3 0.24 9.41 -5.41
CA PHE A 3 0.15 9.52 -3.95
C PHE A 3 0.77 8.30 -3.27
N LEU A 4 1.23 8.51 -2.04
CA LEU A 4 1.81 7.45 -1.20
C LEU A 4 0.77 6.96 -0.20
N ILE A 5 0.51 5.66 -0.14
CA ILE A 5 -0.24 5.04 0.95
C ILE A 5 0.77 4.49 1.97
N VAL A 6 0.60 4.85 3.23
CA VAL A 6 1.35 4.30 4.37
C VAL A 6 0.40 3.42 5.19
N LEU A 7 0.68 2.13 5.24
CA LEU A 7 -0.04 1.16 6.06
C LEU A 7 0.67 1.02 7.40
N LYS A 8 0.15 1.68 8.45
CA LYS A 8 0.79 1.74 9.77
C LYS A 8 0.30 0.61 10.66
N ASP A 9 1.24 -0.18 11.17
CA ASP A 9 0.93 -1.24 12.11
C ASP A 9 1.65 -1.03 13.45
N LYS A 10 0.91 -0.48 14.41
CA LYS A 10 1.43 -0.20 15.76
C LYS A 10 1.72 -1.46 16.58
N ILE A 11 1.18 -2.62 16.20
CA ILE A 11 1.35 -3.85 16.98
C ILE A 11 2.75 -4.46 16.73
N ILE A 12 3.27 -4.34 15.51
CA ILE A 12 4.62 -4.81 15.15
C ILE A 12 5.61 -3.66 14.96
N ASP A 13 5.18 -2.42 15.19
CA ASP A 13 5.94 -1.19 14.97
C ASP A 13 6.60 -1.12 13.58
N ARG A 14 5.85 -1.54 12.54
CA ARG A 14 6.30 -1.50 11.13
C ARG A 14 5.24 -0.86 10.26
N SER A 15 5.70 -0.17 9.21
CA SER A 15 4.83 0.38 8.18
C SER A 15 5.21 -0.15 6.80
N ALA A 16 4.21 -0.49 5.99
CA ALA A 16 4.43 -0.82 4.58
C ALA A 16 3.99 0.34 3.70
N PHE A 17 4.62 0.48 2.55
CA PHE A 17 4.42 1.66 1.69
C PHE A 17 3.94 1.24 0.30
N LEU A 18 2.94 1.93 -0.21
CA LEU A 18 2.38 1.71 -1.53
C LEU A 18 2.34 3.01 -2.30
N TYR A 19 3.24 3.16 -3.27
CA TYR A 19 3.18 4.26 -4.23
C TYR A 19 2.14 3.95 -5.30
N VAL A 20 1.19 4.86 -5.46
CA VAL A 20 0.09 4.74 -6.41
C VAL A 20 0.15 5.88 -7.40
N GLN A 21 0.17 5.52 -8.68
CA GLN A 21 -0.07 6.44 -9.79
C GLN A 21 -1.35 6.01 -10.49
N LEU A 22 -2.39 6.85 -10.41
CA LEU A 22 -3.67 6.69 -11.10
C LEU A 22 -3.74 7.68 -12.28
N ASN A 23 -3.19 7.28 -13.42
CA ASN A 23 -3.36 7.89 -14.74
C ASN A 23 -3.51 6.77 -15.79
N GLU A 24 -3.25 7.02 -17.07
CA GLU A 24 -3.38 6.03 -18.15
C GLU A 24 -2.42 4.83 -17.93
N ASP A 25 -1.19 5.08 -17.48
CA ASP A 25 -0.21 4.05 -17.11
C ASP A 25 -0.17 3.77 -15.61
N LYS A 26 -1.26 3.18 -15.09
CA LYS A 26 -1.39 2.89 -13.66
C LYS A 26 -0.18 2.14 -13.13
N THR A 27 0.48 2.72 -12.14
CA THR A 27 1.64 2.12 -11.49
C THR A 27 1.32 1.88 -10.02
N LEU A 28 1.62 0.69 -9.54
CA LEU A 28 1.51 0.30 -8.13
C LEU A 28 2.83 -0.31 -7.69
N LEU A 29 3.57 0.40 -6.85
CA LEU A 29 4.84 -0.08 -6.30
C LEU A 29 4.66 -0.30 -4.80
N HIS A 30 4.78 -1.55 -4.35
CA HIS A 30 4.81 -1.88 -2.92
C HIS A 30 6.26 -1.94 -2.45
N PHE A 31 6.52 -1.30 -1.32
CA PHE A 31 7.82 -1.30 -0.67
C PHE A 31 7.72 -1.91 0.72
N SER A 32 8.64 -2.82 1.02
CA SER A 32 8.87 -3.28 2.38
C SER A 32 9.47 -2.15 3.24
N PRO A 33 9.17 -2.13 4.55
CA PRO A 33 9.78 -1.18 5.48
C PRO A 33 11.31 -1.19 5.42
N GLU A 34 11.90 -2.35 5.14
CA GLU A 34 13.35 -2.54 5.10
C GLU A 34 13.98 -2.14 3.75
N PHE A 35 13.19 -1.69 2.77
CA PHE A 35 13.73 -1.20 1.51
C PHE A 35 14.58 0.05 1.74
N HIS A 36 15.73 0.11 1.08
CA HIS A 36 16.63 1.25 0.99
C HIS A 36 17.43 1.16 -0.30
N LEU A 37 18.03 2.27 -0.72
CA LEU A 37 19.06 2.29 -1.77
C LEU A 37 20.45 2.43 -1.14
N GLU A 38 20.62 3.40 -0.24
CA GLU A 38 21.79 3.59 0.62
C GLU A 38 21.31 4.21 1.94
N GLY A 39 21.99 3.94 3.06
CA GLY A 39 21.62 4.52 4.36
C GLY A 39 20.40 3.88 5.01
N GLN A 40 19.53 4.71 5.59
CA GLN A 40 18.35 4.28 6.35
C GLN A 40 17.29 3.61 5.46
N THR A 41 16.58 2.66 6.06
CA THR A 41 15.40 2.03 5.48
C THR A 41 14.21 2.98 5.43
N LEU A 42 13.25 2.75 4.53
CA LEU A 42 12.01 3.53 4.47
C LEU A 42 11.27 3.54 5.81
N GLY A 43 11.27 2.40 6.51
CA GLY A 43 10.69 2.25 7.84
C GLY A 43 11.41 3.12 8.88
N GLU A 44 12.75 3.15 8.85
CA GLU A 44 13.55 4.01 9.74
C GLU A 44 13.31 5.49 9.44
N ILE A 45 13.40 5.93 8.18
CA ILE A 45 13.14 7.32 7.77
C ILE A 45 11.76 7.76 8.29
N TYR A 46 10.74 6.96 8.02
CA TYR A 46 9.38 7.28 8.44
C TYR A 46 9.21 7.31 9.96
N TYR A 47 9.89 6.42 10.70
CA TYR A 47 9.82 6.37 12.15
C TYR A 47 10.55 7.55 12.81
N THR A 48 11.75 7.90 12.33
CA THR A 48 12.61 8.90 12.97
C THR A 48 12.33 10.32 12.51
N GLU A 49 12.06 10.51 11.22
CA GLU A 49 11.94 11.84 10.59
C GLU A 49 10.52 12.13 10.11
N GLY A 50 9.65 11.13 10.10
CA GLY A 50 8.25 11.29 9.73
C GLY A 50 8.01 11.35 8.24
N LEU A 51 6.82 11.85 7.90
CA LEU A 51 6.27 11.73 6.56
C LEU A 51 6.95 12.65 5.53
N ASP A 52 7.35 13.87 5.92
CA ASP A 52 7.97 14.82 5.00
C ASP A 52 9.30 14.29 4.47
N ALA A 53 10.11 13.68 5.33
CA ALA A 53 11.36 13.01 4.94
C ALA A 53 11.11 11.80 4.02
N LEU A 54 10.07 11.02 4.31
CA LEU A 54 9.66 9.91 3.45
C LEU A 54 9.25 10.42 2.05
N LEU A 55 8.43 11.47 1.97
CA LEU A 55 8.04 12.06 0.67
C LEU A 55 9.26 12.63 -0.06
N LEU A 56 10.18 13.28 0.64
CA LEU A 56 11.43 13.78 0.06
C LEU A 56 12.26 12.63 -0.54
N PHE A 57 12.41 11.51 0.18
CA PHE A 57 13.12 10.33 -0.29
C PHE A 57 12.50 9.76 -1.58
N PHE A 58 11.17 9.62 -1.62
CA PHE A 58 10.47 9.16 -2.84
C PHE A 58 10.73 10.10 -4.03
N ASN A 59 10.71 11.42 -3.83
CA ASN A 59 10.93 12.39 -4.90
C ASN A 59 12.40 12.48 -5.36
N LYS A 60 13.35 12.49 -4.41
CA LYS A 60 14.77 12.79 -4.68
C LYS A 60 15.59 11.55 -4.95
N GLU A 61 15.45 10.53 -4.10
CA GLU A 61 16.28 9.32 -4.18
C GLU A 61 15.69 8.29 -5.15
N LEU A 62 14.35 8.13 -5.12
CA LEU A 62 13.68 7.16 -6.00
C LEU A 62 13.24 7.75 -7.34
N GLY A 63 13.23 9.07 -7.49
CA GLY A 63 12.73 9.74 -8.68
C GLY A 63 11.23 9.49 -8.93
N LEU A 64 10.46 9.20 -7.88
CA LEU A 64 9.02 8.92 -7.91
C LEU A 64 8.25 10.15 -7.41
N PRO A 65 7.71 11.00 -8.31
CA PRO A 65 7.10 12.25 -7.91
C PRO A 65 5.85 12.02 -7.07
N VAL A 66 5.86 12.51 -5.83
CA VAL A 66 4.74 12.38 -4.90
C VAL A 66 4.58 13.62 -4.02
N LYS A 67 3.36 14.13 -3.91
CA LYS A 67 3.02 15.23 -2.99
C LYS A 67 1.93 14.82 -2.01
N GLU A 68 1.04 13.97 -2.49
CA GLU A 68 -0.14 13.55 -1.75
C GLU A 68 0.11 12.23 -1.03
N TYR A 69 -0.55 12.04 0.12
CA TYR A 69 -0.42 10.81 0.88
C TYR A 69 -1.71 10.37 1.56
N LEU A 70 -1.76 9.10 1.96
CA LEU A 70 -2.80 8.47 2.77
C LEU A 70 -2.15 7.59 3.83
N GLU A 71 -2.20 8.00 5.09
CA GLU A 71 -1.81 7.17 6.22
C GLU A 71 -3.03 6.44 6.79
N LEU A 72 -3.00 5.12 6.72
CA LEU A 72 -4.02 4.24 7.23
C LEU A 72 -3.43 3.37 8.36
N SER A 73 -3.90 3.57 9.58
CA SER A 73 -3.57 2.66 10.67
C SER A 73 -4.38 1.36 10.55
N LEU A 74 -3.76 0.21 10.82
CA LEU A 74 -4.48 -1.07 10.78
C LEU A 74 -5.58 -1.14 11.85
N ASN A 75 -5.45 -0.42 12.97
CA ASN A 75 -6.53 -0.30 13.95
C ASN A 75 -7.75 0.43 13.36
N SER A 76 -7.53 1.57 12.70
CA SER A 76 -8.59 2.32 12.01
C SER A 76 -9.21 1.47 10.89
N TRP A 77 -8.38 0.78 10.10
CA TRP A 77 -8.83 -0.17 9.08
C TRP A 77 -9.76 -1.23 9.66
N ASN A 78 -9.38 -1.86 10.78
CA ASN A 78 -10.18 -2.90 11.42
C ASN A 78 -11.57 -2.39 11.82
N LYS A 79 -11.64 -1.20 12.43
CA LYS A 79 -12.91 -0.55 12.79
C LYS A 79 -13.77 -0.27 11.55
N VAL A 80 -13.17 0.29 10.51
CA VAL A 80 -13.87 0.62 9.25
C VAL A 80 -14.42 -0.64 8.58
N VAL A 81 -13.63 -1.71 8.50
CA VAL A 81 -14.06 -2.99 7.90
C VAL A 81 -15.18 -3.60 8.72
N MET A 82 -15.09 -3.62 10.05
CA MET A 82 -16.15 -4.16 10.92
C MET A 82 -17.46 -3.39 10.78
N GLU A 83 -17.42 -2.06 10.64
CA GLU A 83 -18.62 -1.23 10.50
C GLU A 83 -19.25 -1.32 9.11
N LEU A 84 -18.44 -1.25 8.05
CA LEU A 84 -18.94 -1.24 6.67
C LEU A 84 -19.27 -2.63 6.15
N PHE A 85 -18.49 -3.63 6.56
CA PHE A 85 -18.50 -4.99 6.05
C PHE A 85 -18.38 -6.00 7.20
N PRO A 86 -19.38 -6.06 8.12
CA PRO A 86 -19.31 -6.91 9.32
C PRO A 86 -19.21 -8.41 9.01
N SER A 87 -19.70 -8.84 7.84
CA SER A 87 -19.54 -10.21 7.36
C SER A 87 -18.21 -10.45 6.63
N GLY A 88 -17.36 -9.44 6.47
CA GLY A 88 -16.13 -9.53 5.69
C GLY A 88 -16.31 -9.17 4.21
N LEU A 89 -15.33 -9.53 3.39
CA LEU A 89 -15.25 -9.14 1.97
C LEU A 89 -15.11 -10.35 1.05
N LYS A 90 -15.62 -10.23 -0.18
CA LYS A 90 -15.36 -11.19 -1.25
C LYS A 90 -14.13 -10.73 -2.04
N ILE A 91 -13.11 -11.58 -2.10
CA ILE A 91 -11.86 -11.36 -2.81
C ILE A 91 -11.81 -12.27 -4.03
N LYS A 92 -11.45 -11.72 -5.19
CA LYS A 92 -11.25 -12.51 -6.41
C LYS A 92 -9.81 -13.00 -6.45
N GLU A 93 -9.62 -14.31 -6.50
CA GLU A 93 -8.31 -14.95 -6.58
C GLU A 93 -8.33 -16.08 -7.62
N LYS A 94 -7.44 -16.01 -8.62
CA LYS A 94 -7.30 -17.03 -9.68
C LYS A 94 -8.64 -17.46 -10.32
N GLY A 95 -9.58 -16.52 -10.46
CA GLY A 95 -10.91 -16.76 -11.04
C GLY A 95 -11.99 -17.20 -10.04
N GLN A 96 -11.61 -17.56 -8.81
CA GLN A 96 -12.53 -17.94 -7.74
C GLN A 96 -12.87 -16.75 -6.83
N LEU A 97 -14.06 -16.79 -6.22
CA LEU A 97 -14.49 -15.84 -5.19
C LEU A 97 -14.25 -16.47 -3.82
N LEU A 98 -13.26 -15.96 -3.11
CA LEU A 98 -12.98 -16.30 -1.72
C LEU A 98 -13.67 -15.30 -0.81
N HIS A 99 -14.31 -15.79 0.25
CA HIS A 99 -14.86 -14.93 1.29
C HIS A 99 -13.88 -14.87 2.45
N LEU A 100 -13.38 -13.66 2.75
CA LEU A 100 -12.52 -13.42 3.91
C LEU A 100 -13.34 -12.78 5.00
N SER A 101 -13.29 -13.36 6.19
CA SER A 101 -13.88 -12.80 7.40
C SER A 101 -13.19 -11.47 7.79
N THR A 102 -13.78 -10.74 8.73
CA THR A 102 -13.14 -9.52 9.23
C THR A 102 -11.76 -9.82 9.81
N SER A 103 -11.60 -10.88 10.61
CA SER A 103 -10.31 -11.32 11.16
C SER A 103 -9.28 -11.68 10.10
N ASP A 104 -9.67 -12.39 9.04
CA ASP A 104 -8.77 -12.73 7.94
C ASP A 104 -8.25 -11.47 7.24
N LEU A 105 -9.12 -10.47 7.06
CA LEU A 105 -8.73 -9.18 6.48
C LEU A 105 -7.74 -8.44 7.37
N GLN A 106 -7.87 -8.52 8.70
CA GLN A 106 -6.92 -7.88 9.61
C GLN A 106 -5.55 -8.55 9.53
N GLU A 107 -5.52 -9.89 9.55
CA GLU A 107 -4.27 -10.65 9.49
C GLU A 107 -3.55 -10.46 8.15
N GLN A 108 -4.29 -10.48 7.04
CA GLN A 108 -3.71 -10.33 5.70
C GLN A 108 -3.34 -8.89 5.35
N MET A 109 -3.78 -7.90 6.14
CA MET A 109 -3.32 -6.51 6.00
C MET A 109 -2.05 -6.21 6.79
N ARG A 110 -1.70 -7.03 7.79
CA ARG A 110 -0.46 -6.92 8.57
C ARG A 110 0.75 -7.30 7.73
N TYR A 111 1.78 -6.45 7.73
CA TYR A 111 3.04 -6.75 7.06
C TYR A 111 3.72 -7.96 7.71
N LYS A 112 4.11 -8.94 6.89
CA LYS A 112 4.95 -10.07 7.28
C LYS A 112 5.73 -10.59 6.08
N VAL A 113 6.94 -11.10 6.33
CA VAL A 113 7.65 -11.93 5.35
C VAL A 113 7.08 -13.34 5.48
N ASP A 114 6.61 -13.91 4.36
CA ASP A 114 5.97 -15.21 4.37
C ASP A 114 6.96 -16.36 4.60
N GLU A 115 6.44 -17.57 4.81
CA GLU A 115 7.24 -18.75 5.14
C GLU A 115 8.35 -19.03 4.12
N GLN A 116 8.06 -18.86 2.84
CA GLN A 116 8.99 -19.02 1.71
C GLN A 116 9.89 -17.79 1.48
N ASP A 117 10.11 -16.98 2.52
CA ASP A 117 10.98 -15.79 2.48
C ASP A 117 10.59 -14.80 1.36
N SER A 118 9.28 -14.67 1.13
CA SER A 118 8.70 -13.86 0.05
C SER A 118 7.76 -12.78 0.55
N PHE A 119 7.42 -11.84 -0.34
CA PHE A 119 6.50 -10.74 -0.10
C PHE A 119 5.09 -11.00 -0.64
N SER A 120 4.61 -12.25 -0.60
CA SER A 120 3.26 -12.56 -1.11
C SER A 120 2.15 -11.85 -0.33
N ILE A 121 2.45 -11.35 0.88
CA ILE A 121 1.61 -10.42 1.65
C ILE A 121 1.18 -9.19 0.85
N PHE A 122 2.07 -8.59 0.05
CA PHE A 122 1.72 -7.40 -0.73
C PHE A 122 0.71 -7.71 -1.82
N GLN A 123 0.75 -8.92 -2.38
CA GLN A 123 -0.27 -9.36 -3.33
C GLN A 123 -1.64 -9.53 -2.64
N ARG A 124 -1.67 -10.04 -1.41
CA ARG A 124 -2.90 -10.16 -0.60
C ARG A 124 -3.45 -8.78 -0.23
N GLN A 125 -2.61 -7.88 0.29
CA GLN A 125 -2.97 -6.49 0.59
C GLN A 125 -3.56 -5.78 -0.63
N GLN A 126 -2.92 -5.89 -1.80
CA GLN A 126 -3.44 -5.31 -3.04
C GLN A 126 -4.83 -5.85 -3.43
N LYS A 127 -5.04 -7.16 -3.29
CA LYS A 127 -6.33 -7.79 -3.60
C LYS A 127 -7.41 -7.30 -2.63
N ILE A 128 -7.09 -7.22 -1.34
CA ILE A 128 -7.98 -6.71 -0.29
C ILE A 128 -8.34 -5.25 -0.56
N LEU A 129 -7.36 -4.37 -0.75
CA LEU A 129 -7.58 -2.95 -1.05
C LEU A 129 -8.40 -2.77 -2.34
N LYS A 130 -8.12 -3.56 -3.39
CA LYS A 130 -8.91 -3.53 -4.63
C LYS A 130 -10.37 -3.93 -4.40
N SER A 131 -10.62 -5.02 -3.69
CA SER A 131 -11.99 -5.45 -3.37
C SER A 131 -12.71 -4.44 -2.49
N PHE A 132 -12.03 -3.89 -1.48
CA PHE A 132 -12.57 -2.84 -0.63
C PHE A 132 -12.97 -1.61 -1.44
N LEU A 133 -12.07 -1.11 -2.31
CA LEU A 133 -12.35 0.02 -3.20
C LEU A 133 -13.53 -0.24 -4.15
N ASN A 134 -13.66 -1.46 -4.68
CA ASN A 134 -14.80 -1.86 -5.51
C ASN A 134 -16.11 -1.84 -4.72
N GLU A 135 -16.09 -2.34 -3.48
CA GLU A 135 -17.28 -2.40 -2.64
C GLU A 135 -17.73 -1.02 -2.16
N ILE A 136 -16.81 -0.17 -1.67
CA ILE A 136 -17.14 1.22 -1.28
C ILE A 136 -17.51 2.07 -2.49
N GLY A 137 -17.06 1.69 -3.69
CA GLY A 137 -17.40 2.35 -4.94
C GLY A 137 -18.89 2.27 -5.32
N LYS A 138 -19.62 1.30 -4.76
CA LYS A 138 -21.06 1.16 -4.98
C LYS A 138 -21.81 2.30 -4.30
N LYS A 139 -22.79 2.91 -4.98
CA LYS A 139 -23.53 4.11 -4.52
C LYS A 139 -23.94 4.07 -3.04
N ARG A 140 -24.56 2.96 -2.59
CA ARG A 140 -24.99 2.77 -1.19
C ARG A 140 -23.81 2.77 -0.21
N ASN A 141 -22.74 2.06 -0.55
CA ASN A 141 -21.58 1.93 0.33
C ASN A 141 -20.76 3.22 0.33
N LEU A 142 -20.66 3.92 -0.80
CA LEU A 142 -19.98 5.22 -0.88
C LEU A 142 -20.59 6.21 0.10
N LEU A 143 -21.93 6.28 0.16
CA LEU A 143 -22.63 7.13 1.13
C LEU A 143 -22.29 6.74 2.57
N LYS A 144 -22.34 5.45 2.92
CA LYS A 144 -21.95 4.96 4.25
C LYS A 144 -20.50 5.32 4.60
N THR A 145 -19.56 5.07 3.68
CA THR A 145 -18.14 5.40 3.86
C THR A 145 -17.95 6.91 4.05
N THR A 146 -18.67 7.76 3.30
CA THR A 146 -18.58 9.22 3.48
C THR A 146 -19.12 9.67 4.84
N GLN A 147 -20.21 9.08 5.33
CA GLN A 147 -20.75 9.37 6.65
C GLN A 147 -19.80 8.91 7.75
N LEU A 148 -19.21 7.72 7.58
CA LEU A 148 -18.22 7.17 8.50
C LEU A 148 -17.00 8.07 8.62
N LEU A 149 -16.39 8.47 7.51
CA LEU A 149 -15.22 9.37 7.52
C LEU A 149 -15.54 10.77 8.05
N LYS A 150 -16.76 11.27 7.87
CA LYS A 150 -17.19 12.54 8.48
C LYS A 150 -17.34 12.45 9.99
N ARG A 151 -17.84 11.32 10.50
CA ARG A 151 -17.99 11.06 11.94
C ARG A 151 -16.65 10.77 12.60
N HIS A 152 -15.77 10.09 11.87
CA HIS A 152 -14.47 9.62 12.33
C HIS A 152 -13.34 10.07 11.39
N PRO A 153 -13.06 11.38 11.30
CA PRO A 153 -11.98 11.89 10.45
C PRO A 153 -10.60 11.32 10.84
N GLU A 154 -10.41 10.91 12.10
CA GLU A 154 -9.20 10.27 12.61
C GLU A 154 -8.92 8.88 12.01
N PHE A 155 -9.88 8.28 11.30
CA PHE A 155 -9.65 6.98 10.66
C PHE A 155 -8.72 7.07 9.44
N LEU A 156 -8.50 8.26 8.89
CA LEU A 156 -7.65 8.48 7.72
C LEU A 156 -6.90 9.80 7.85
N HIS A 157 -5.58 9.74 7.95
CA HIS A 157 -4.73 10.93 7.90
C HIS A 157 -4.22 11.13 6.46
N THR A 158 -4.45 12.29 5.87
CA THR A 158 -4.15 12.51 4.44
C THR A 158 -4.04 13.99 4.13
N SER A 159 -3.17 14.32 3.16
CA SER A 159 -3.14 15.64 2.53
C SER A 159 -4.23 15.81 1.46
N ILE A 160 -4.84 14.72 0.99
CA ILE A 160 -5.78 14.73 -0.13
C ILE A 160 -7.12 15.30 0.34
N PRO A 161 -7.62 16.38 -0.29
CA PRO A 161 -8.93 16.93 0.05
C PRO A 161 -10.05 15.90 -0.09
N PHE A 162 -11.03 15.94 0.81
CA PHE A 162 -12.12 14.96 0.84
C PHE A 162 -12.86 14.83 -0.51
N THR A 163 -13.09 15.93 -1.21
CA THR A 163 -13.70 15.93 -2.56
C THR A 163 -12.85 15.18 -3.58
N GLN A 164 -11.52 15.30 -3.49
CA GLN A 164 -10.58 14.57 -4.33
C GLN A 164 -10.56 13.08 -3.98
N LEU A 165 -10.64 12.68 -2.70
CA LEU A 165 -10.75 11.26 -2.30
C LEU A 165 -11.94 10.57 -3.00
N LEU A 166 -13.10 11.23 -3.04
CA LEU A 166 -14.27 10.71 -3.76
C LEU A 166 -14.01 10.58 -5.27
N SER A 167 -13.30 11.53 -5.85
CA SER A 167 -12.87 11.48 -7.26
C SER A 167 -11.90 10.32 -7.53
N LEU A 168 -11.01 10.01 -6.59
CA LEU A 168 -10.07 8.88 -6.71
C LEU A 168 -10.79 7.53 -6.68
N ILE A 169 -11.75 7.35 -5.76
CA ILE A 169 -12.56 6.13 -5.72
C ILE A 169 -13.27 5.92 -7.06
N ARG A 170 -13.89 6.98 -7.61
CA ARG A 170 -14.55 6.92 -8.92
C ARG A 170 -13.56 6.65 -10.06
N SER A 171 -12.41 7.30 -10.03
CA SER A 171 -11.35 7.10 -11.04
C SER A 171 -10.81 5.67 -11.00
N PHE A 172 -10.63 5.09 -9.82
CA PHE A 172 -10.24 3.70 -9.66
C PHE A 172 -11.24 2.74 -10.31
N ILE A 173 -12.54 2.95 -10.06
CA ILE A 173 -13.61 2.13 -10.66
C ILE A 173 -13.61 2.26 -12.19
N ARG A 174 -13.48 3.48 -12.71
CA ARG A 174 -13.42 3.75 -14.16
C ARG A 174 -12.23 3.06 -14.80
N LEU A 175 -11.08 3.12 -14.16
CA LEU A 175 -9.84 2.57 -14.68
C LEU A 175 -9.70 1.07 -14.40
N LYS A 176 -10.64 0.39 -13.72
CA LYS A 176 -10.46 -0.98 -13.18
C LYS A 176 -9.96 -2.04 -14.19
N GLU A 177 -10.32 -1.89 -15.47
CA GLU A 177 -9.98 -2.81 -16.56
C GLU A 177 -8.61 -2.53 -17.18
N ILE A 178 -8.07 -1.31 -17.02
CA ILE A 178 -6.74 -0.97 -17.53
C ILE A 178 -5.69 -1.74 -16.73
N PRO A 179 -4.75 -2.44 -17.37
CA PRO A 179 -3.64 -3.08 -16.67
C PRO A 179 -2.84 -2.10 -15.81
N SER A 180 -2.23 -2.59 -14.74
CA SER A 180 -1.33 -1.77 -13.92
C SER A 180 0.06 -2.37 -13.96
N LYS A 181 1.09 -1.55 -14.16
CA LYS A 181 2.47 -1.93 -13.86
C LYS A 181 2.58 -2.12 -12.35
N LYS A 182 2.97 -3.32 -11.91
CA LYS A 182 3.07 -3.69 -10.51
C LYS A 182 4.49 -4.14 -10.19
N LEU A 183 5.03 -3.62 -9.10
CA LEU A 183 6.32 -4.04 -8.60
C LEU A 183 6.28 -4.18 -7.08
N THR A 184 7.02 -5.16 -6.58
CA THR A 184 7.32 -5.33 -5.17
C THR A 184 8.80 -5.05 -4.96
N LEU A 185 9.11 -4.26 -3.96
CA LEU A 185 10.45 -3.81 -3.64
C LEU A 185 10.76 -4.16 -2.17
N PRO A 186 11.95 -4.71 -1.86
CA PRO A 186 13.01 -5.07 -2.80
C PRO A 186 12.61 -6.18 -3.79
N LEU A 187 13.23 -6.18 -4.97
CA LEU A 187 12.99 -7.20 -6.00
C LEU A 187 13.39 -8.60 -5.53
N ASP A 188 12.75 -9.62 -6.08
CA ASP A 188 13.17 -11.01 -5.86
C ASP A 188 14.66 -11.19 -6.19
N ASN A 189 15.35 -11.98 -5.37
CA ASN A 189 16.79 -12.21 -5.44
C ASN A 189 17.67 -10.96 -5.22
N THR A 190 17.12 -9.86 -4.68
CA THR A 190 17.89 -8.66 -4.29
C THR A 190 17.86 -8.40 -2.79
N PHE A 191 17.31 -9.33 -2.03
CA PHE A 191 17.31 -9.33 -0.58
C PHE A 191 17.56 -10.73 -0.05
N ARG A 192 17.92 -10.80 1.22
CA ARG A 192 17.92 -12.03 2.02
C ARG A 192 17.06 -11.83 3.26
N VAL A 193 16.51 -12.93 3.76
CA VAL A 193 15.74 -12.92 5.00
C VAL A 193 16.61 -13.47 6.11
N VAL A 194 16.70 -12.71 7.20
CA VAL A 194 17.35 -13.14 8.44
C VAL A 194 16.26 -13.41 9.46
N LYS A 195 16.30 -14.60 10.05
CA LYS A 195 15.41 -14.98 11.15
C LYS A 195 16.01 -14.46 12.46
N ARG A 196 15.25 -13.64 13.17
CA ARG A 196 15.49 -13.26 14.56
C ARG A 196 14.46 -13.96 15.44
N GLU A 197 14.66 -13.97 16.76
CA GLU A 197 13.89 -14.80 17.70
C GLU A 197 12.36 -14.69 17.55
N GLN A 198 11.83 -13.54 17.16
CA GLN A 198 10.38 -13.31 17.03
C GLN A 198 9.96 -12.75 15.67
N GLU A 199 10.89 -12.59 14.73
CA GLU A 199 10.58 -11.91 13.47
C GLU A 199 11.55 -12.26 12.33
N LYS A 200 11.02 -12.18 11.10
CA LYS A 200 11.83 -12.15 9.89
C LYS A 200 12.21 -10.69 9.58
N LYS A 201 13.50 -10.45 9.35
CA LYS A 201 14.03 -9.17 8.88
C LYS A 201 14.56 -9.32 7.46
N VAL A 202 14.20 -8.38 6.60
CA VAL A 202 14.70 -8.29 5.23
C VAL A 202 15.99 -7.48 5.23
N ILE A 203 17.00 -7.95 4.51
CA ILE A 203 18.23 -7.21 4.24
C ILE A 203 18.37 -7.12 2.73
N VAL A 204 18.32 -5.90 2.20
CA VAL A 204 18.60 -5.64 0.78
C VAL A 204 20.08 -5.88 0.53
N ILE A 205 20.40 -6.62 -0.54
CA ILE A 205 21.77 -7.01 -0.89
C ILE A 205 22.19 -6.49 -2.28
N ASP A 206 21.23 -6.07 -3.12
CA ASP A 206 21.52 -5.54 -4.45
C ASP A 206 20.73 -4.25 -4.71
N PHE A 207 21.27 -3.15 -4.20
CA PHE A 207 20.72 -1.80 -4.34
C PHE A 207 20.72 -1.33 -5.78
N THR A 208 21.79 -1.64 -6.51
CA THR A 208 22.00 -1.23 -7.91
C THR A 208 20.89 -1.80 -8.80
N LYS A 209 20.55 -3.07 -8.65
CA LYS A 209 19.47 -3.68 -9.44
C LYS A 209 18.09 -3.09 -9.11
N ASN A 210 17.79 -2.86 -7.83
CA ASN A 210 16.55 -2.17 -7.43
C ASN A 210 16.46 -0.77 -8.03
N ARG A 211 17.55 0.01 -7.93
CA ARG A 211 17.67 1.35 -8.50
C ARG A 211 17.48 1.33 -10.01
N ASN A 212 18.16 0.45 -10.73
CA ASN A 212 18.10 0.37 -12.18
C ASN A 212 16.70 0.02 -12.71
N VAL A 213 15.98 -0.88 -12.03
CA VAL A 213 14.60 -1.22 -12.39
C VAL A 213 13.65 -0.05 -12.15
N LEU A 214 13.81 0.67 -11.03
CA LEU A 214 13.04 1.88 -10.76
C LEU A 214 13.30 2.96 -11.83
N HIS A 215 14.57 3.22 -12.17
CA HIS A 215 14.95 4.17 -13.24
C HIS A 215 14.34 3.78 -14.59
N ARG A 216 14.42 2.50 -14.98
CA ARG A 216 13.80 2.02 -16.22
C ARG A 216 12.29 2.24 -16.22
N LEU A 217 11.62 1.92 -15.11
CA LEU A 217 10.17 2.10 -14.96
C LEU A 217 9.75 3.58 -15.09
N ILE A 218 10.62 4.51 -14.69
CA ILE A 218 10.41 5.95 -14.84
C ILE A 218 10.70 6.40 -16.28
N MET A 219 11.80 5.94 -16.89
CA MET A 219 12.19 6.31 -18.26
C MET A 219 11.25 5.77 -19.33
N GLU A 220 10.73 4.55 -19.17
CA GLU A 220 9.67 4.01 -20.05
C GLU A 220 8.39 4.85 -20.07
N LYS A 221 8.23 5.82 -19.15
CA LYS A 221 7.10 6.76 -19.14
C LYS A 221 7.39 8.07 -19.89
N ALA A 222 8.65 8.34 -20.21
CA ALA A 222 9.06 9.58 -20.87
C ALA A 222 9.12 9.46 -22.41
N ASN A 223 9.06 8.24 -22.93
CA ASN A 223 8.99 7.89 -24.35
C ASN A 223 7.58 7.40 -24.71
#